data_AF-A0AAX2UZL6-F1
#
_entry.id   AF-A0AAX2UZL6-F1
#
_cell.length_a   1.000
_cell.length_b   1.000
_cell.length_c   1.000
_cell.angle_alpha   90.00
_cell.angle_beta   90.00
_cell.angle_gamma   90.00
#
_symmetry.space_group_name_H-M   'P 1'
#
loop_
_entity.id
_entity.type
_entity.pdbx_description
1 polymer ?
#
loop_
_entity_poly.entity_id
_entity_poly.type
_entity_poly.pdbx_seq_one_letter_code
_entity_poly.pdbx_strand_id
1 'polypeptide(L)'
;MDNPRHAPHYPEQIQMPQDIIRIPLVSRVNRAGIRRETLGGREHIVVSSYTLPSDVVMNGILYPAKEINAHYKKLEGTLAPFGHPIDDAGEFISARTPLAINAFHVGAFNRNVEQKGNRIHVEKWIDVITANSTPNGKRLVERLEAMERGEDSEPIDTSVALLIRELPPTVEQQEAKIRAVANIVDIDHDAILMDEIGAARPSQGVGLMVNVDQAV
;
A
#
# COMPACT_ATOMS: atom_id res chain seq x y z
N MET A 1 12.93 42.22 46.55
CA MET A 1 12.75 42.48 45.11
C MET A 1 12.27 41.17 44.50
N ASP A 2 10.95 40.91 44.58
CA ASP A 2 10.33 39.69 44.07
C ASP A 2 9.73 39.96 42.69
N ASN A 3 10.15 39.18 41.71
CA ASN A 3 9.66 39.21 40.34
C ASN A 3 8.45 38.27 40.21
N PRO A 4 7.22 38.75 39.90
CA PRO A 4 6.08 37.86 39.73
C PRO A 4 6.18 37.13 38.39
N ARG A 5 6.30 35.80 38.44
CA ARG A 5 6.26 34.92 37.28
C ARG A 5 4.95 35.12 36.52
N HIS A 6 5.04 35.54 35.26
CA HIS A 6 3.92 35.45 34.31
C HIS A 6 3.50 33.98 34.15
N ALA A 7 2.24 33.68 34.43
CA ALA A 7 1.63 32.43 34.00
C ALA A 7 1.41 32.46 32.48
N PRO A 8 1.65 31.36 31.74
CA PRO A 8 1.35 31.33 30.32
C PRO A 8 -0.17 31.40 30.10
N HIS A 9 -0.62 32.39 29.32
CA HIS A 9 -1.97 32.42 28.76
C HIS A 9 -2.09 31.26 27.77
N TYR A 10 -2.91 30.26 28.10
CA TYR A 10 -3.38 29.28 27.13
C TYR A 10 -4.48 29.93 26.30
N PRO A 11 -4.45 29.84 24.95
CA PRO A 11 -5.57 30.31 24.14
C PRO A 11 -6.83 29.52 24.49
N GLU A 12 -7.97 30.21 24.55
CA GLU A 12 -9.29 29.61 24.73
C GLU A 12 -9.47 28.44 23.76
N GLN A 13 -9.88 27.29 24.29
CA GLN A 13 -10.30 26.17 23.47
C GLN A 13 -11.50 26.62 22.64
N ILE A 14 -11.31 26.76 21.33
CA ILE A 14 -12.40 27.04 20.39
C ILE A 14 -13.43 25.91 20.55
N GLN A 15 -14.56 26.24 21.16
CA GLN A 15 -15.66 25.30 21.33
C GLN A 15 -16.30 25.09 19.97
N MET A 16 -16.08 23.91 19.39
CA MET A 16 -16.64 23.58 18.08
C MET A 16 -18.17 23.54 18.15
N PRO A 17 -18.88 23.99 17.09
CA PRO A 17 -20.33 23.84 16.96
C PRO A 17 -20.76 22.38 17.18
N GLN A 18 -21.91 22.17 17.84
CA GLN A 18 -22.41 20.83 18.21
C GLN A 18 -22.77 19.92 17.01
N ASP A 19 -22.73 20.47 15.80
CA ASP A 19 -23.05 19.77 14.56
C ASP A 19 -21.81 19.24 13.82
N ILE A 20 -20.61 19.43 14.39
CA ILE A 20 -19.35 18.92 13.82
C ILE A 20 -18.97 17.61 14.51
N ILE A 21 -19.20 16.50 13.82
CA ILE A 21 -18.77 15.18 14.26
C ILE A 21 -17.32 14.95 13.84
N ARG A 22 -16.41 14.83 14.80
CA ARG A 22 -15.08 14.24 14.58
C ARG A 22 -15.25 12.72 14.47
N ILE A 23 -15.27 12.21 13.24
CA ILE A 23 -15.10 10.77 13.00
C ILE A 23 -13.60 10.53 12.81
N PRO A 24 -12.90 9.90 13.75
CA PRO A 24 -11.55 9.46 13.46
C PRO A 24 -11.65 8.40 12.35
N LEU A 25 -11.08 8.69 11.17
CA LEU A 25 -10.89 7.69 10.12
C LEU A 25 -9.80 6.73 10.59
N VAL A 26 -10.16 5.81 11.48
CA VAL A 26 -9.30 4.69 11.87
C VAL A 26 -9.59 3.58 10.88
N SER A 27 -8.64 3.26 10.00
CA SER A 27 -8.69 2.03 9.22
C SER A 27 -8.65 0.85 10.20
N ARG A 28 -9.81 0.31 10.59
CA ARG A 28 -9.89 -0.86 11.46
C ARG A 28 -9.41 -2.09 10.71
N VAL A 29 -8.38 -2.78 11.22
CA VAL A 29 -7.89 -4.04 10.66
C VAL A 29 -9.00 -5.08 10.56
N ASN A 30 -9.16 -5.68 9.38
CA ASN A 30 -10.11 -6.77 9.16
C ASN A 30 -9.51 -8.10 9.57
N ARG A 31 -9.80 -8.63 10.77
CA ARG A 31 -9.34 -9.99 11.10
C ARG A 31 -9.87 -11.06 10.12
N ALA A 32 -10.97 -10.79 9.40
CA ALA A 32 -11.46 -11.67 8.33
C ALA A 32 -10.66 -11.57 7.01
N GLY A 33 -9.70 -10.65 6.92
CA GLY A 33 -8.86 -10.43 5.74
C GLY A 33 -7.63 -11.33 5.67
N ILE A 34 -7.30 -12.08 6.74
CA ILE A 34 -6.26 -13.11 6.75
C ILE A 34 -6.93 -14.47 6.79
N ARG A 35 -6.47 -15.39 5.95
CA ARG A 35 -6.86 -16.80 5.98
C ARG A 35 -5.69 -17.70 5.61
N ARG A 36 -5.81 -18.99 5.87
CA ARG A 36 -4.88 -20.02 5.42
C ARG A 36 -5.51 -20.82 4.29
N GLU A 37 -4.76 -21.01 3.21
CA GLU A 37 -5.20 -21.74 2.02
C GLU A 37 -4.13 -22.74 1.59
N THR A 38 -4.53 -23.79 0.88
CA THR A 38 -3.59 -24.72 0.24
C THR A 38 -3.59 -24.52 -1.26
N LEU A 39 -2.42 -24.27 -1.84
CA LEU A 39 -2.23 -24.16 -3.29
C LEU A 39 -1.01 -24.99 -3.70
N GLY A 40 -1.18 -25.86 -4.71
CA GLY A 40 -0.10 -26.73 -5.17
C GLY A 40 0.46 -27.65 -4.07
N GLY A 41 -0.37 -28.02 -3.09
CA GLY A 41 0.03 -28.84 -1.94
C GLY A 41 0.84 -28.10 -0.87
N ARG A 42 0.93 -26.76 -0.95
CA ARG A 42 1.68 -25.93 -0.01
C ARG A 42 0.75 -24.95 0.70
N GLU A 43 0.97 -24.77 2.00
CA GLU A 43 0.22 -23.81 2.81
C GLU A 43 0.61 -22.37 2.42
N HIS A 44 -0.41 -21.53 2.28
CA HIS A 44 -0.27 -20.11 2.05
C HIS A 44 -1.05 -19.33 3.11
N ILE A 45 -0.45 -18.27 3.64
CA ILE A 45 -1.19 -17.20 4.31
C ILE A 45 -1.70 -16.28 3.21
N VAL A 46 -3.00 -16.05 3.16
CA VAL A 46 -3.63 -15.16 2.18
C VAL A 46 -4.17 -13.92 2.86
N VAL A 47 -3.78 -12.77 2.34
CA VAL A 47 -4.08 -11.46 2.94
C VAL A 47 -4.72 -10.56 1.90
N SER A 48 -5.88 -9.99 2.24
CA SER A 48 -6.55 -8.99 1.40
C SER A 48 -5.78 -7.66 1.41
N SER A 49 -5.69 -7.04 0.25
CA SER A 49 -5.05 -5.74 0.04
C SER A 49 -5.83 -4.89 -0.96
N TYR A 50 -5.74 -3.58 -0.79
CA TYR A 50 -6.20 -2.61 -1.77
C TYR A 50 -5.04 -1.76 -2.27
N THR A 51 -5.02 -1.50 -3.57
CA THR A 51 -3.97 -0.75 -4.25
C THR A 51 -4.52 0.03 -5.44
N LEU A 52 -3.66 0.80 -6.12
CA LEU A 52 -3.98 1.55 -7.34
C LEU A 52 -5.31 2.33 -7.24
N PRO A 53 -5.43 3.30 -6.31
CA PRO A 53 -6.57 4.20 -6.33
C PRO A 53 -6.58 5.01 -7.63
N SER A 54 -7.77 5.23 -8.17
CA SER A 54 -8.01 5.91 -9.44
C SER A 54 -8.08 7.42 -9.26
N ASP A 55 -7.67 8.16 -10.30
CA ASP A 55 -7.71 9.62 -10.38
C ASP A 55 -6.94 10.33 -9.25
N VAL A 56 -5.91 9.68 -8.73
CA VAL A 56 -5.03 10.26 -7.70
C VAL A 56 -3.80 10.91 -8.31
N VAL A 57 -3.28 11.92 -7.62
CA VAL A 57 -1.99 12.54 -7.93
C VAL A 57 -0.96 12.06 -6.92
N MET A 58 0.05 11.33 -7.39
CA MET A 58 1.19 10.88 -6.56
C MET A 58 2.49 11.40 -7.18
N ASN A 59 3.34 12.03 -6.36
CA ASN A 59 4.62 12.61 -6.81
C ASN A 59 4.47 13.56 -8.03
N GLY A 60 3.36 14.31 -8.06
CA GLY A 60 3.02 15.24 -9.14
C GLY A 60 2.51 14.58 -10.44
N ILE A 61 2.33 13.26 -10.46
CA ILE A 61 1.80 12.52 -11.61
C ILE A 61 0.34 12.14 -11.34
N LEU A 62 -0.56 12.50 -12.25
CA LEU A 62 -1.95 12.03 -12.23
C LEU A 62 -2.03 10.60 -12.77
N TYR A 63 -2.73 9.71 -12.06
CA TYR A 63 -3.01 8.34 -12.47
C TYR A 63 -4.51 8.19 -12.83
N PRO A 64 -4.89 8.35 -14.11
CA PRO A 64 -6.29 8.38 -14.49
C PRO A 64 -6.99 7.03 -14.29
N ALA A 65 -8.27 7.04 -13.89
CA ALA A 65 -9.10 5.85 -13.78
C ALA A 65 -9.09 5.02 -15.07
N LYS A 66 -9.09 5.67 -16.24
CA LYS A 66 -9.03 4.99 -17.54
C LYS A 66 -7.78 4.11 -17.67
N GLU A 67 -6.63 4.60 -17.22
CA GLU A 67 -5.35 3.88 -17.31
C GLU A 67 -5.32 2.73 -16.30
N ILE A 68 -5.78 2.95 -15.07
CA ILE A 68 -5.91 1.89 -14.06
C ILE A 68 -6.86 0.79 -14.55
N ASN A 69 -8.06 1.15 -15.03
CA ASN A 69 -9.06 0.20 -15.53
C ASN A 69 -8.57 -0.64 -16.70
N ALA A 70 -7.73 -0.08 -17.56
CA ALA A 70 -7.16 -0.78 -18.70
C ALA A 70 -6.06 -1.78 -18.31
N HIS A 71 -5.38 -1.57 -17.18
CA HIS A 71 -4.14 -2.30 -16.85
C HIS A 71 -4.19 -3.11 -15.56
N TYR A 72 -5.12 -2.86 -14.64
CA TYR A 72 -5.08 -3.43 -13.29
C TYR A 72 -5.00 -4.97 -13.28
N LYS A 73 -5.62 -5.65 -14.25
CA LYS A 73 -5.58 -7.11 -14.37
C LYS A 73 -4.17 -7.68 -14.56
N LYS A 74 -3.21 -6.86 -15.00
CA LYS A 74 -1.79 -7.24 -15.09
C LYS A 74 -1.13 -7.48 -13.73
N LEU A 75 -1.74 -7.05 -12.62
CA LEU A 75 -1.29 -7.42 -11.27
C LEU A 75 -1.44 -8.93 -10.99
N GLU A 76 -2.32 -9.63 -11.69
CA GLU A 76 -2.55 -11.05 -11.44
C GLU A 76 -1.28 -11.85 -11.74
N GLY A 77 -0.78 -12.58 -10.75
CA GLY A 77 0.43 -13.40 -10.86
C GLY A 77 1.74 -12.63 -10.75
N THR A 78 1.75 -11.31 -10.55
CA THR A 78 3.01 -10.59 -10.29
C THR A 78 3.54 -10.92 -8.90
N LEU A 79 4.85 -10.76 -8.72
CA LEU A 79 5.47 -10.94 -7.40
C LEU A 79 5.01 -9.83 -6.43
N ALA A 80 5.06 -10.16 -5.13
CA ALA A 80 4.86 -9.21 -4.04
C ALA A 80 6.12 -9.23 -3.16
N PRO A 81 7.21 -8.54 -3.58
CA PRO A 81 8.46 -8.54 -2.83
C PRO A 81 8.29 -7.87 -1.45
N PHE A 82 9.22 -8.18 -0.53
CA PHE A 82 9.36 -7.47 0.73
C PHE A 82 10.12 -6.17 0.49
N GLY A 83 9.43 -5.03 0.50
CA GLY A 83 10.00 -3.74 0.09
C GLY A 83 10.19 -3.61 -1.43
N HIS A 84 10.63 -2.43 -1.86
CA HIS A 84 10.98 -2.22 -3.27
C HIS A 84 12.37 -2.79 -3.58
N PRO A 85 12.51 -3.65 -4.60
CA PRO A 85 13.82 -4.12 -5.01
C PRO A 85 14.73 -2.98 -5.48
N ILE A 86 15.91 -2.92 -4.91
CA ILE A 86 16.99 -2.01 -5.30
C ILE A 86 18.28 -2.81 -5.54
N ASP A 87 19.14 -2.30 -6.41
CA ASP A 87 20.49 -2.84 -6.59
C ASP A 87 21.50 -2.24 -5.60
N ASP A 88 22.76 -2.66 -5.69
CA ASP A 88 23.85 -2.20 -4.81
C ASP A 88 24.15 -0.69 -4.95
N ALA A 89 23.73 -0.06 -6.06
CA ALA A 89 23.84 1.38 -6.27
C ALA A 89 22.64 2.15 -5.67
N GLY A 90 21.62 1.45 -5.19
CA GLY A 90 20.37 2.02 -4.68
C GLY A 90 19.33 2.32 -5.75
N GLU A 91 19.53 1.83 -6.98
CA GLU A 91 18.60 2.04 -8.08
C GLU A 91 17.46 1.01 -8.05
N PHE A 92 16.23 1.46 -8.32
CA PHE A 92 15.08 0.56 -8.37
C PHE A 92 15.20 -0.43 -9.54
N ILE A 93 14.99 -1.72 -9.25
CA ILE A 93 15.02 -2.79 -10.24
C ILE A 93 13.71 -3.58 -10.25
N SER A 94 13.44 -4.27 -11.37
CA SER A 94 12.29 -5.15 -11.46
C SER A 94 12.40 -6.29 -10.45
N ALA A 95 11.26 -6.61 -9.81
CA ALA A 95 11.14 -7.75 -8.89
C ALA A 95 11.41 -9.10 -9.58
N ARG A 96 11.39 -9.13 -10.91
CA ARG A 96 11.61 -10.34 -11.72
C ARG A 96 13.08 -10.57 -12.06
N THR A 97 13.98 -9.67 -11.68
CA THR A 97 15.42 -9.86 -11.89
C THR A 97 15.98 -10.90 -10.92
N PRO A 98 17.04 -11.67 -11.30
CA PRO A 98 17.67 -12.62 -10.38
C PRO A 98 18.16 -11.97 -9.08
N LEU A 99 18.68 -10.74 -9.16
CA LEU A 99 19.12 -9.98 -7.98
C LEU A 99 17.95 -9.69 -7.04
N ALA A 100 16.84 -9.17 -7.58
CA ALA A 100 15.64 -8.91 -6.80
C ALA A 100 15.04 -10.18 -6.19
N ILE A 101 15.01 -11.28 -6.94
CA ILE A 101 14.50 -12.56 -6.45
C ILE A 101 15.33 -13.05 -5.26
N ASN A 102 16.65 -12.99 -5.36
CA ASN A 102 17.52 -13.49 -4.29
C ASN A 102 17.45 -12.66 -3.01
N ALA A 103 17.17 -11.35 -3.10
CA ALA A 103 17.23 -10.43 -1.97
C ALA A 103 15.86 -10.01 -1.40
N PHE A 104 14.82 -9.93 -2.24
CA PHE A 104 13.52 -9.32 -1.86
C PHE A 104 12.34 -10.28 -2.00
N HIS A 105 12.47 -11.41 -2.71
CA HIS A 105 11.38 -12.38 -2.82
C HIS A 105 11.20 -13.17 -1.53
N VAL A 106 9.99 -13.13 -0.98
CA VAL A 106 9.63 -13.81 0.28
C VAL A 106 8.56 -14.89 0.07
N GLY A 107 8.45 -15.47 -1.13
CA GLY A 107 7.41 -16.46 -1.44
C GLY A 107 6.01 -15.85 -1.65
N ALA A 108 5.92 -14.52 -1.79
CA ALA A 108 4.66 -13.80 -1.92
C ALA A 108 4.39 -13.36 -3.36
N PHE A 109 3.12 -13.48 -3.78
CA PHE A 109 2.64 -13.09 -5.11
C PHE A 109 1.16 -12.67 -5.08
N ASN A 110 0.72 -12.00 -6.13
CA ASN A 110 -0.61 -11.40 -6.23
C ASN A 110 -1.60 -12.32 -6.93
N ARG A 111 -2.82 -12.43 -6.39
CA ARG A 111 -3.93 -13.15 -7.03
C ARG A 111 -5.29 -12.50 -6.78
N ASN A 112 -6.31 -13.01 -7.47
CA ASN A 112 -7.72 -12.66 -7.29
C ASN A 112 -7.94 -11.15 -7.43
N VAL A 113 -7.32 -10.58 -8.46
CA VAL A 113 -7.34 -9.15 -8.74
C VAL A 113 -8.72 -8.73 -9.23
N GLU A 114 -9.34 -7.76 -8.56
CA GLU A 114 -10.67 -7.26 -8.87
C GLU A 114 -10.74 -5.74 -8.68
N GLN A 115 -11.46 -5.05 -9.55
CA GLN A 115 -11.80 -3.66 -9.30
C GLN A 115 -12.91 -3.55 -8.25
N LYS A 116 -12.68 -2.73 -7.21
CA LYS A 116 -13.65 -2.46 -6.14
C LYS A 116 -13.77 -0.94 -5.95
N GLY A 117 -14.86 -0.37 -6.45
CA GLY A 117 -15.03 1.09 -6.43
C GLY A 117 -13.95 1.79 -7.25
N ASN A 118 -13.28 2.78 -6.62
CA ASN A 118 -12.21 3.57 -7.24
C ASN A 118 -10.81 2.99 -7.08
N ARG A 119 -10.66 1.72 -6.68
CA ARG A 119 -9.36 1.10 -6.39
C ARG A 119 -9.39 -0.38 -6.74
N ILE A 120 -8.23 -1.02 -6.63
CA ILE A 120 -8.04 -2.41 -7.01
C ILE A 120 -7.85 -3.26 -5.77
N HIS A 121 -8.72 -4.25 -5.59
CA HIS A 121 -8.52 -5.32 -4.63
C HIS A 121 -7.56 -6.35 -5.22
N VAL A 122 -6.64 -6.83 -4.40
CA VAL A 122 -5.69 -7.89 -4.71
C VAL A 122 -5.42 -8.70 -3.44
N GLU A 123 -5.25 -10.00 -3.59
CA GLU A 123 -4.79 -10.85 -2.51
C GLU A 123 -3.29 -11.09 -2.61
N LYS A 124 -2.60 -10.96 -1.48
CA LYS A 124 -1.23 -11.46 -1.32
C LYS A 124 -1.31 -12.92 -0.89
N TRP A 125 -0.74 -13.81 -1.68
CA TRP A 125 -0.58 -15.22 -1.36
C TRP A 125 0.87 -15.45 -0.95
N ILE A 126 1.10 -15.74 0.33
CA ILE A 126 2.43 -15.93 0.92
C ILE A 126 2.65 -17.41 1.18
N ASP A 127 3.49 -18.06 0.39
CA ASP A 127 3.89 -19.46 0.59
C ASP A 127 4.70 -19.58 1.89
N VAL A 128 4.16 -20.28 2.89
CA VAL A 128 4.71 -20.30 4.25
C VAL A 128 6.11 -20.91 4.30
N ILE A 129 6.36 -21.97 3.52
CA ILE A 129 7.66 -22.65 3.49
C ILE A 129 8.72 -21.73 2.88
N THR A 130 8.41 -21.06 1.77
CA THR A 130 9.34 -20.15 1.08
C THR A 130 9.61 -18.91 1.92
N ALA A 131 8.56 -18.30 2.48
CA ALA A 131 8.70 -17.15 3.37
C ALA A 131 9.62 -17.48 4.55
N ASN A 132 9.40 -18.62 5.21
CA ASN A 132 10.22 -19.08 6.33
C ASN A 132 11.67 -19.47 5.97
N SER A 133 12.02 -19.52 4.68
CA SER A 133 13.41 -19.76 4.26
C SER A 133 14.30 -18.51 4.31
N THR A 134 13.71 -17.32 4.48
CA THR A 134 14.42 -16.03 4.49
C THR A 134 14.18 -15.25 5.79
N PRO A 135 15.11 -14.40 6.25
CA PRO A 135 14.87 -13.56 7.42
C PRO A 135 13.66 -12.62 7.26
N ASN A 136 13.53 -11.95 6.12
CA ASN A 136 12.42 -11.03 5.87
C ASN A 136 11.07 -11.75 5.69
N GLY A 137 11.06 -12.93 5.07
CA GLY A 137 9.84 -13.71 4.97
C GLY A 137 9.37 -14.25 6.33
N LYS A 138 10.27 -14.65 7.23
CA LYS A 138 9.91 -14.97 8.63
C LYS A 138 9.29 -13.78 9.34
N ARG A 139 9.89 -12.58 9.25
CA ARG A 139 9.35 -11.34 9.83
C ARG A 139 7.94 -11.05 9.31
N LEU A 140 7.70 -11.25 8.01
CA LEU A 140 6.38 -11.08 7.42
C LEU A 140 5.38 -12.10 7.99
N VAL A 141 5.72 -13.39 8.02
CA VAL A 141 4.86 -14.45 8.57
C VAL A 141 4.53 -14.17 10.04
N GLU A 142 5.53 -13.89 10.87
CA GLU A 142 5.35 -13.60 12.30
C GLU A 142 4.38 -12.43 12.53
N ARG A 143 4.53 -11.36 11.73
CA ARG A 143 3.63 -10.20 11.82
C ARG A 143 2.21 -10.54 11.37
N LEU A 144 2.04 -11.27 10.27
CA LEU A 144 0.72 -11.71 9.79
C LEU A 144 0.03 -12.64 10.80
N GLU A 145 0.78 -13.53 11.44
CA GLU A 145 0.25 -14.39 12.49
C GLU A 145 -0.11 -13.61 13.76
N ALA A 146 0.67 -12.60 14.14
CA ALA A 146 0.31 -11.68 15.21
C ALA A 146 -0.99 -10.91 14.89
N MET A 147 -1.17 -10.48 13.64
CA MET A 147 -2.42 -9.87 13.17
C MET A 147 -3.61 -10.84 13.20
N GLU A 148 -3.40 -12.09 12.78
CA GLU A 148 -4.40 -13.16 12.85
C GLU A 148 -4.84 -13.38 14.31
N ARG A 149 -3.90 -13.41 15.26
CA ARG A 149 -4.17 -13.52 16.71
C ARG A 149 -4.75 -12.25 17.33
N GLY A 150 -4.66 -11.11 16.64
CA GLY A 150 -5.12 -9.81 17.13
C GLY A 150 -4.15 -9.12 18.09
N GLU A 151 -2.87 -9.53 18.05
CA GLU A 151 -1.76 -8.93 18.80
C GLU A 151 -1.14 -7.73 18.05
N ASP A 152 -1.33 -7.68 16.73
CA ASP A 152 -1.00 -6.54 15.88
C ASP A 152 -2.27 -6.09 15.11
N SER A 153 -2.48 -4.78 15.04
CA SER A 153 -3.61 -4.17 14.31
C SER A 153 -3.18 -3.00 13.43
N GLU A 154 -1.88 -2.84 13.16
CA GLU A 154 -1.38 -1.78 12.28
C GLU A 154 -1.34 -2.28 10.84
N PRO A 155 -2.08 -1.66 9.90
CA PRO A 155 -2.04 -2.05 8.49
C PRO A 155 -0.61 -2.04 7.93
N ILE A 156 -0.35 -2.88 6.93
CA ILE A 156 0.94 -2.90 6.22
C ILE A 156 0.78 -2.08 4.94
N ASP A 157 1.66 -1.09 4.76
CA ASP A 157 1.73 -0.28 3.55
C ASP A 157 2.03 -1.18 2.32
N THR A 158 1.54 -0.79 1.15
CA THR A 158 1.89 -1.42 -0.14
C THR A 158 2.29 -0.37 -1.16
N SER A 159 2.97 -0.81 -2.22
CA SER A 159 3.30 0.06 -3.33
C SER A 159 3.47 -0.70 -4.63
N VAL A 160 2.90 -0.15 -5.69
CA VAL A 160 2.93 -0.75 -7.02
C VAL A 160 4.02 -0.11 -7.86
N ALA A 161 4.92 -0.93 -8.38
CA ALA A 161 5.86 -0.52 -9.39
C ALA A 161 5.19 -0.55 -10.77
N LEU A 162 4.83 0.63 -11.27
CA LEU A 162 4.26 0.83 -12.60
C LEU A 162 5.36 1.19 -13.61
N LEU A 163 5.31 0.60 -14.80
CA LEU A 163 6.04 1.08 -15.96
C LEU A 163 5.13 2.07 -16.67
N ILE A 164 5.53 3.35 -16.69
CA ILE A 164 4.74 4.42 -17.28
C ILE A 164 5.52 5.17 -18.36
N ARG A 165 4.77 5.77 -19.29
CA ARG A 165 5.21 6.95 -20.04
C ARG A 165 4.54 8.16 -19.42
N GLU A 166 5.30 9.22 -19.18
CA GLU A 166 4.73 10.49 -18.74
C GLU A 166 4.22 11.27 -19.95
N LEU A 167 2.93 11.60 -19.93
CA LEU A 167 2.31 12.50 -20.90
C LEU A 167 2.28 13.93 -20.33
N PRO A 168 2.40 14.96 -21.19
CA PRO A 168 2.28 16.34 -20.74
C PRO A 168 0.88 16.60 -20.17
N PRO A 169 0.76 17.41 -19.11
CA PRO A 169 -0.53 17.80 -18.55
C PRO A 169 -1.25 18.79 -19.47
N THR A 170 -2.58 18.90 -19.32
CA THR A 170 -3.35 20.03 -19.87
C THR A 170 -3.05 21.33 -19.12
N VAL A 171 -3.50 22.47 -19.65
CA VAL A 171 -3.37 23.78 -18.98
C VAL A 171 -4.05 23.73 -17.61
N GLU A 172 -5.27 23.21 -17.53
CA GLU A 172 -6.03 23.10 -16.29
C GLU A 172 -5.34 22.17 -15.28
N GLN A 173 -4.76 21.06 -15.74
CA GLN A 173 -4.00 20.14 -14.90
C GLN A 173 -2.73 20.81 -14.36
N GLN A 174 -2.05 21.61 -15.17
CA GLN A 174 -0.88 22.36 -14.74
C GLN A 174 -1.24 23.44 -13.70
N GLU A 175 -2.37 24.13 -13.87
CA GLU A 175 -2.91 25.04 -12.86
C GLU A 175 -3.22 24.33 -11.54
N ALA A 176 -3.65 23.06 -11.61
CA ALA A 176 -3.81 22.16 -10.46
C ALA A 176 -2.49 21.55 -9.94
N LYS A 177 -1.32 22.04 -10.40
CA LYS A 177 0.03 21.57 -10.02
C LYS A 177 0.32 20.10 -10.39
N ILE A 178 -0.38 19.55 -11.38
CA ILE A 178 -0.07 18.24 -11.96
C ILE A 178 1.09 18.44 -12.95
N ARG A 179 2.20 17.73 -12.70
CA ARG A 179 3.42 17.76 -13.52
C ARG A 179 3.29 16.92 -14.78
N ALA A 180 2.60 15.78 -14.69
CA ALA A 180 2.44 14.83 -15.78
C ALA A 180 1.19 13.96 -15.60
N VAL A 181 0.77 13.29 -16.67
CA VAL A 181 -0.28 12.27 -16.65
C VAL A 181 0.36 10.92 -16.97
N ALA A 182 0.12 9.92 -16.12
CA ALA A 182 0.62 8.57 -16.36
C ALA A 182 -0.11 7.93 -17.54
N ASN A 183 0.65 7.41 -18.51
CA ASN A 183 0.19 6.40 -19.46
C ASN A 183 0.85 5.07 -19.08
N ILE A 184 0.06 4.13 -18.57
CA ILE A 184 0.57 2.88 -18.02
C ILE A 184 0.90 1.95 -19.19
N VAL A 185 2.13 1.43 -19.18
CA VAL A 185 2.60 0.43 -20.14
C VAL A 185 2.49 -0.96 -19.54
N ASP A 186 2.95 -1.11 -18.30
CA ASP A 186 2.96 -2.40 -17.61
C ASP A 186 2.96 -2.24 -16.08
N ILE A 187 2.75 -3.36 -15.40
CA ILE A 187 2.83 -3.45 -13.93
C ILE A 187 3.89 -4.49 -13.61
N ASP A 188 4.89 -4.13 -12.80
CA ASP A 188 5.98 -5.04 -12.46
C ASP A 188 5.66 -5.89 -11.21
N HIS A 189 5.26 -5.23 -10.13
CA HIS A 189 4.94 -5.86 -8.86
C HIS A 189 4.10 -4.95 -7.97
N ASP A 190 3.60 -5.52 -6.86
CA ASP A 190 2.96 -4.77 -5.77
C ASP A 190 3.57 -5.21 -4.44
N ALA A 191 4.53 -4.41 -3.96
CA ALA A 191 5.40 -4.69 -2.83
C ALA A 191 4.66 -4.62 -1.50
N ILE A 192 5.13 -5.44 -0.55
CA ILE A 192 4.71 -5.42 0.86
C ILE A 192 5.72 -4.57 1.62
N LEU A 193 5.30 -3.40 2.10
CA LEU A 193 6.19 -2.41 2.71
C LEU A 193 6.18 -2.55 4.24
N MET A 194 7.10 -3.36 4.75
CA MET A 194 7.26 -3.60 6.18
C MET A 194 8.13 -2.54 6.87
N ASP A 195 9.09 -2.00 6.13
CA ASP A 195 10.10 -1.04 6.60
C ASP A 195 10.07 0.28 5.81
N GLU A 196 9.11 0.42 4.90
CA GLU A 196 8.96 1.55 3.97
C GLU A 196 7.55 2.13 4.07
N ILE A 197 7.38 3.35 3.53
CA ILE A 197 6.11 4.06 3.49
C ILE A 197 5.60 4.11 2.04
N GLY A 198 4.36 3.68 1.82
CA GLY A 198 3.71 3.74 0.51
C GLY A 198 3.36 5.17 0.08
N ALA A 199 3.29 5.39 -1.23
CA ALA A 199 2.87 6.69 -1.80
C ALA A 199 1.42 7.02 -1.48
N ALA A 200 0.56 6.00 -1.46
CA ALA A 200 -0.77 6.05 -0.86
C ALA A 200 -0.77 5.19 0.41
N ARG A 201 -1.31 5.73 1.50
CA ARG A 201 -1.27 5.10 2.83
C ARG A 201 -2.53 4.29 3.14
N PRO A 202 -2.51 3.43 4.17
CA PRO A 202 -3.69 2.80 4.75
C PRO A 202 -4.80 3.77 5.14
N SER A 203 -4.43 4.95 5.65
CA SER A 203 -5.37 6.03 5.96
C SER A 203 -6.10 6.57 4.72
N GLN A 204 -5.56 6.37 3.52
CA GLN A 204 -6.15 6.74 2.23
C GLN A 204 -6.82 5.56 1.54
N GLY A 205 -6.95 4.40 2.21
CA GLY A 205 -7.61 3.23 1.63
C GLY A 205 -6.70 2.29 0.85
N VAL A 206 -5.37 2.38 1.00
CA VAL A 206 -4.38 1.55 0.28
C VAL A 206 -3.49 0.80 1.26
N GLY A 207 -3.28 -0.50 1.06
CA GLY A 207 -2.46 -1.34 1.93
C GLY A 207 -3.08 -2.72 2.18
N LEU A 208 -2.38 -3.57 2.91
CA LEU A 208 -2.93 -4.83 3.43
C LEU A 208 -3.91 -4.52 4.55
N MET A 209 -5.00 -5.29 4.63
CA MET A 209 -5.96 -5.27 5.74
C MET A 209 -6.75 -3.96 5.89
N VAL A 210 -6.82 -3.16 4.83
CA VAL A 210 -7.54 -1.89 4.80
C VAL A 210 -9.03 -2.11 4.47
N ASN A 211 -9.91 -1.49 5.26
CA ASN A 211 -11.36 -1.78 5.29
C ASN A 211 -12.30 -0.62 4.91
N VAL A 212 -11.78 0.51 4.44
CA VAL A 212 -12.65 1.61 3.98
C VAL A 212 -13.27 1.24 2.65
N ASP A 213 -14.54 1.55 2.37
CA ASP A 213 -15.20 1.12 1.11
C ASP A 213 -14.63 1.82 -0.15
N GLN A 214 -13.89 2.92 0.03
CA GLN A 214 -13.26 3.72 -1.04
C GLN A 214 -11.93 4.30 -0.58
N ALA A 215 -11.02 4.54 -1.52
CA ALA A 215 -9.82 5.34 -1.27
C ALA A 215 -10.16 6.84 -1.29
N VAL A 216 -9.50 7.62 -0.44
CA VAL A 216 -9.72 9.08 -0.25
C VAL A 216 -8.54 9.90 -0.75
#